data_AF-R7U1F2-F1
#
_entry.id   AF-R7U1F2-F1
#
_cell.length_a   1.000
_cell.length_b   1.000
_cell.length_c   1.000
_cell.angle_alpha   90.00
_cell.angle_beta   90.00
_cell.angle_gamma   90.00
#
_symmetry.space_group_name_H-M   'P 1'
#
loop_
_entity.id
_entity.type
_entity.pdbx_description
1 polymer ?
#
loop_
_entity_poly.entity_id
_entity_poly.type
_entity_poly.pdbx_seq_one_letter_code
_entity_poly.pdbx_strand_id
1 'polypeptide(L)' 'SWVRRNLKTDSPYVLAGYHSQGEDLAILSSCDHVIMTVGTFGWWAGYLSRGQVIYYANYARMNSTIFHEINPRDFFYKSW' A
#
# COMPACT_ATOMS: atom_id res chain seq x y z
N SER A 1 1.50 -8.68 17.24
CA SER A 1 1.55 -7.48 16.39
C SER A 1 0.64 -6.38 16.95
N TRP A 2 0.84 -5.11 16.56
CA TRP A 2 -0.02 -3.98 16.97
C TRP A 2 -1.48 -4.20 16.52
N VAL A 3 -1.68 -4.70 15.30
CA VAL A 3 -3.02 -4.93 14.71
C VAL A 3 -3.88 -5.85 15.58
N ARG A 4 -3.35 -6.99 16.04
CA ARG A 4 -4.11 -7.94 16.90
C ARG A 4 -4.64 -7.32 18.20
N ARG A 5 -4.01 -6.26 18.70
CA ARG A 5 -4.40 -5.58 19.95
C ARG A 5 -5.37 -4.43 19.72
N ASN A 6 -5.36 -3.83 18.52
CA ASN A 6 -6.01 -2.55 18.26
C ASN A 6 -7.11 -2.62 17.20
N LEU A 7 -7.04 -3.56 16.25
CA LEU A 7 -8.09 -3.75 15.25
C LEU A 7 -9.25 -4.53 15.87
N LYS A 8 -10.21 -3.80 16.43
CA LYS A 8 -11.46 -4.33 16.98
C LYS A 8 -12.58 -4.01 16.01
N THR A 9 -13.06 -5.02 15.31
CA THR A 9 -14.17 -4.90 14.34
C THR A 9 -14.99 -6.17 14.36
N ASP A 10 -16.29 -6.03 14.13
CA ASP A 10 -17.22 -7.16 13.97
C ASP A 10 -17.18 -7.72 12.54
N SER A 11 -16.56 -6.99 11.61
CA SER A 11 -16.38 -7.46 10.23
C SER A 11 -15.35 -8.57 10.15
N PRO A 12 -15.53 -9.57 9.25
CA PRO A 12 -14.55 -10.63 9.07
C PRO A 12 -13.24 -10.05 8.53
N TYR A 13 -12.12 -10.46 9.12
CA TYR A 13 -10.78 -10.11 8.66
C TYR A 13 -9.83 -11.29 8.83
N VAL A 14 -8.80 -11.33 8.00
CA VAL A 14 -7.70 -12.29 8.10
C VAL A 14 -6.41 -11.52 8.28
N LEU A 15 -5.58 -11.96 9.21
CA LEU A 15 -4.22 -11.47 9.37
C LEU A 15 -3.27 -12.45 8.70
N ALA A 16 -2.66 -12.06 7.59
CA ALA A 16 -1.73 -12.91 6.84
C ALA A 16 -0.65 -13.51 7.76
N GLY A 17 0.01 -12.67 8.55
CA GLY A 17 1.00 -13.12 9.54
C GLY A 17 2.38 -12.59 9.21
N TYR A 18 3.39 -13.44 9.32
CA TYR A 18 4.76 -13.14 8.91
C TYR A 18 5.11 -14.01 7.71
N HIS A 19 5.41 -13.39 6.58
CA HIS A 19 5.80 -14.06 5.36
C HIS A 19 7.06 -13.42 4.77
N SER A 20 7.58 -14.01 3.70
CA SER A 20 8.58 -13.33 2.88
C SER A 20 7.94 -12.12 2.16
N GLN A 21 8.78 -11.16 1.77
CA GLN A 21 8.34 -9.97 1.03
C GLN A 21 7.63 -10.33 -0.28
N GLY A 22 8.03 -11.42 -0.93
CA GLY A 22 7.40 -11.89 -2.17
C GLY A 22 6.01 -12.46 -1.95
N GLU A 23 5.81 -13.21 -0.86
CA GLU A 23 4.49 -13.73 -0.48
C GLU A 23 3.54 -12.61 -0.09
N ASP A 24 4.01 -11.62 0.70
CA ASP A 24 3.20 -10.45 1.05
C ASP A 24 2.78 -9.66 -0.20
N LEU A 25 3.69 -9.49 -1.17
CA LEU A 25 3.38 -8.82 -2.44
C LEU A 25 2.37 -9.62 -3.27
N ALA A 26 2.48 -10.95 -3.30
CA ALA A 26 1.54 -11.82 -4.01
C ALA A 26 0.13 -11.76 -3.39
N ILE A 27 0.04 -11.75 -2.06
CA ILE A 27 -1.24 -11.56 -1.34
C ILE A 27 -1.86 -10.21 -1.71
N LEU A 28 -1.11 -9.11 -1.62
CA LEU A 28 -1.63 -7.78 -1.96
C LEU A 28 -2.05 -7.65 -3.43
N SER A 29 -1.27 -8.24 -4.34
CA SER A 29 -1.57 -8.24 -5.78
C SER A 29 -2.84 -9.03 -6.12
N SER A 30 -3.25 -9.96 -5.25
CA SER A 30 -4.47 -10.76 -5.41
C SER A 30 -5.74 -10.04 -4.94
N CYS A 31 -5.63 -8.88 -4.28
CA CYS A 31 -6.77 -8.12 -3.78
C CYS A 31 -7.44 -7.32 -4.91
N ASP A 32 -8.77 -7.18 -4.83
CA ASP A 32 -9.54 -6.30 -5.73
C ASP A 32 -9.24 -4.82 -5.48
N HIS A 33 -8.91 -4.46 -4.23
CA HIS A 33 -8.59 -3.09 -3.82
C HIS A 33 -7.41 -3.11 -2.84
N VAL A 34 -6.53 -2.12 -2.93
CA VAL A 34 -5.34 -2.01 -2.09
C VAL A 34 -5.31 -0.67 -1.36
N ILE A 35 -5.16 -0.72 -0.04
CA ILE A 35 -4.81 0.46 0.77
C ILE A 35 -3.34 0.33 1.13
N MET A 36 -2.52 1.33 0.79
CA MET A 36 -1.07 1.25 0.94
C MET A 36 -0.45 2.52 1.51
N THR A 37 0.72 2.35 2.11
CA THR A 37 1.65 3.46 2.36
C THR A 37 2.44 3.78 1.09
N VAL A 38 2.91 5.02 0.98
CA VAL A 38 3.73 5.43 -0.16
C VAL A 38 5.15 4.85 -0.06
N GLY A 39 5.58 4.20 -1.13
CA GLY A 39 6.89 3.58 -1.27
C GLY A 39 6.89 2.50 -2.34
N THR A 40 8.07 2.04 -2.74
CA THR A 40 8.26 1.06 -3.83
C THR A 40 7.44 -0.21 -3.67
N PHE A 41 7.40 -0.78 -2.46
CA PHE A 41 6.62 -1.98 -2.20
C PHE A 41 5.11 -1.76 -2.40
N GLY A 42 4.59 -0.64 -1.90
CA GLY A 42 3.19 -0.24 -2.08
C GLY A 42 2.86 -0.01 -3.55
N TRP A 43 3.66 0.80 -4.26
CA TRP A 43 3.42 1.09 -5.67
C TRP A 43 3.35 -0.17 -6.53
N TRP A 44 4.24 -1.15 -6.31
CA TRP A 44 4.16 -2.43 -7.00
C TRP A 44 2.92 -3.23 -6.62
N ALA A 45 2.56 -3.29 -5.32
CA ALA A 45 1.34 -3.95 -4.87
C ALA A 45 0.08 -3.34 -5.52
N GLY A 46 -0.02 -2.01 -5.53
CA GLY A 46 -1.12 -1.28 -6.16
C GLY A 46 -1.17 -1.47 -7.67
N TYR A 47 -0.01 -1.51 -8.34
CA TYR A 47 0.08 -1.72 -9.79
C TYR A 47 -0.28 -3.13 -10.23
N LEU A 48 0.11 -4.13 -9.44
CA LEU A 48 -0.22 -5.52 -9.70
C LEU A 48 -1.66 -5.84 -9.29
N SER A 49 -2.21 -5.15 -8.29
CA SER A 49 -3.63 -5.18 -7.98
C SER A 49 -4.43 -4.51 -9.09
N ARG A 50 -5.45 -5.18 -9.60
CA ARG A 50 -6.17 -4.74 -10.80
C ARG A 50 -7.37 -3.82 -10.50
N GLY A 51 -7.42 -3.20 -9.32
CA GLY A 51 -8.53 -2.33 -8.94
C GLY A 51 -8.11 -1.04 -8.24
N GLN A 52 -8.91 -0.57 -7.28
CA GLN A 52 -8.69 0.76 -6.69
C GLN A 52 -7.54 0.74 -5.69
N VAL A 53 -6.69 1.76 -5.76
CA VAL A 53 -5.54 1.91 -4.88
C VAL A 53 -5.69 3.20 -4.08
N ILE A 54 -5.78 3.07 -2.76
CA ILE A 54 -5.93 4.20 -1.84
C ILE A 54 -4.61 4.42 -1.11
N TYR A 55 -4.13 5.66 -1.10
CA TYR A 55 -2.91 6.08 -0.41
C TYR A 55 -3.09 7.48 0.19
N TYR A 56 -2.17 7.88 1.07
CA TYR A 56 -2.22 9.21 1.69
C TYR A 56 -1.99 10.32 0.66
N ALA A 57 -2.86 11.34 0.63
CA ALA A 57 -2.75 12.48 -0.27
C ALA A 57 -1.40 13.24 -0.12
N ASN A 58 -0.91 13.34 1.11
CA ASN A 58 0.43 13.87 1.40
C ASN A 58 1.48 12.76 1.23
N TYR A 59 1.70 12.35 -0.01
CA TYR A 59 2.57 11.21 -0.35
C TYR A 59 4.00 11.34 0.17
N ALA A 60 4.46 12.59 0.35
CA ALA A 60 5.74 12.91 0.94
C ALA A 60 5.59 14.08 1.91
N ARG A 61 6.44 14.10 2.94
CA ARG A 61 6.58 15.28 3.80
C ARG A 61 7.16 16.43 2.99
N MET A 62 6.57 17.62 3.12
CA MET A 62 7.09 18.83 2.48
C MET A 62 8.57 19.04 2.85
N ASN A 63 9.41 19.37 1.86
CA ASN A 63 10.86 19.54 1.99
C ASN A 63 11.64 18.26 2.41
N SER A 64 11.05 17.07 2.26
CA SER A 64 11.81 15.83 2.36
C SER A 64 12.53 15.52 1.05
N THR A 65 13.56 14.67 1.10
CA THR A 65 14.28 14.19 -0.10
C THR A 65 13.31 13.61 -1.15
N ILE A 66 12.37 12.78 -0.72
CA ILE A 66 11.33 12.18 -1.60
C ILE A 66 10.50 13.26 -2.30
N PHE A 67 10.17 14.36 -1.61
CA PHE A 67 9.38 15.44 -2.20
C PHE A 67 10.12 16.13 -3.37
N HIS A 68 11.44 16.19 -3.31
CA HIS A 68 12.26 16.85 -4.33
C HIS A 68 12.73 15.92 -5.45
N GLU A 69 12.97 14.64 -5.15
CA GLU A 69 13.59 13.71 -6.10
C GLU A 69 12.57 12.89 -6.89
N ILE A 70 11.33 12.79 -6.41
CA ILE A 70 10.30 11.96 -7.03
C ILE A 70 9.32 12.81 -7.83
N ASN A 71 9.13 12.48 -9.10
CA ASN A 71 8.00 12.95 -9.89
C ASN A 71 6.78 12.04 -9.64
N PRO A 72 5.70 12.53 -9.00
CA PRO A 72 4.55 11.68 -8.65
C PRO A 72 3.92 10.98 -9.85
N ARG A 73 3.96 11.58 -11.04
CA ARG A 73 3.31 11.00 -12.23
C ARG A 73 3.94 9.68 -12.69
N ASP A 74 5.17 9.42 -12.26
CA ASP A 74 5.91 8.21 -12.64
C ASP A 74 5.61 7.04 -11.70
N PHE A 75 5.08 7.34 -10.50
CA PHE A 75 4.87 6.35 -9.44
C PHE A 75 3.40 6.16 -9.04
N PHE A 76 2.53 7.13 -9.35
CA PHE A 76 1.10 7.06 -9.10
C PHE A 76 0.37 6.91 -10.44
N TYR A 77 -0.25 5.73 -10.63
CA TYR A 77 -1.02 5.46 -11.84
C TYR A 77 -2.22 6.41 -11.93
N LYS A 78 -2.52 6.91 -13.13
CA LYS A 78 -3.49 7.99 -13.33
C LYS A 78 -4.92 7.67 -12.90
N SER A 79 -5.27 6.38 -12.80
CA SER A 79 -6.61 5.95 -12.39
C SER A 79 -6.69 5.56 -10.92
N TRP A 80 -5.64 5.78 -10.14
CA TRP A 80 -5.66 5.64 -8.69
C TRP A 80 -6.14 6.91 -8.02
#